data_AF-A0AAD5X4U2-F1
#
_entry.id   AF-A0AAD5X4U2-F1
#
_cell.length_a   1.000
_cell.length_b   1.000
_cell.length_c   1.000
_cell.angle_alpha   90.00
_cell.angle_beta   90.00
_cell.angle_gamma   90.00
#
_symmetry.space_group_name_H-M   'P 1'
#
loop_
_entity.id
_entity.type
_entity.pdbx_description
1 polymer ?
#
loop_
_entity_poly.entity_id
_entity_poly.type
_entity_poly.pdbx_seq_one_letter_code
_entity_poly.pdbx_strand_id
1 'polypeptide(L)'
;MPHSVRVDEDLDQLLSASDALHPYSDEEVVISLATIRDKLASAEKAHSHLEKQSEDVGDWKSVLPWTAQTLERDMAMIDTEVPKLSLIAKEKNVTYQARRIELFTKLICQYPASRDNILREAATDVPPLLRGRIWAAILDVKGDPELFYDSIDKDSENPNDRQLDLDIPRCHQYNELLSSHIGHRKLKRVLKAWLTAEENKLVYWQGLDSLCAPFITLNFNNEALAFSSMRAFLKKYSASFFVADNSVIMQEYMVAFRHILAFHDPELAVHMEEIGLGPELFALPWFMTLYGHIFPLDKIYHLWDSFLTGPPFLHLHTGCAILHQLRDQLIHRDFNTGMSLFSDLSAIDVDACIAHAIRTSKLTPPSLLDHLYFANAGVTSKDVDSTPADQRKHVRPLCLASSSPGTSILKRYQELVGFINREDFREMKGISAVIDARSAEEFQKGHVPFSINLANPIKSVPMAVKIAASRTKFVVVLANDRPRAMQIASVLMKGKIPRTTASVISSEDIEAVETFLCDCNPSHSTSGLARCNNI
;
A
#
# COMPACT_ATOMS: atom_id res chain seq x y z
N MET A 1 -36.93 -13.13 18.75
CA MET A 1 -36.46 -13.11 20.15
C MET A 1 -35.00 -12.70 20.11
N PRO A 2 -34.53 -11.69 20.85
CA PRO A 2 -33.12 -11.36 20.83
C PRO A 2 -32.39 -12.38 21.70
N HIS A 3 -31.63 -13.25 21.06
CA HIS A 3 -30.76 -14.19 21.73
C HIS A 3 -29.45 -13.47 22.06
N SER A 4 -29.24 -13.24 23.35
CA SER A 4 -27.94 -12.88 23.92
C SER A 4 -26.93 -13.96 23.55
N VAL A 5 -25.91 -13.62 22.76
CA VAL A 5 -24.72 -14.45 22.61
C VAL A 5 -24.06 -14.54 23.99
N ARG A 6 -24.13 -15.70 24.63
CA ARG A 6 -23.44 -15.98 25.90
C ARG A 6 -21.95 -16.14 25.62
N VAL A 7 -21.19 -15.07 25.82
CA VAL A 7 -19.71 -15.05 25.80
C VAL A 7 -19.12 -15.82 27.00
N ASP A 8 -19.93 -16.12 28.03
CA ASP A 8 -19.47 -16.78 29.26
C ASP A 8 -19.01 -18.25 29.06
N GLU A 9 -19.62 -19.03 28.17
CA GLU A 9 -19.29 -20.47 28.05
C GLU A 9 -17.96 -20.73 27.31
N ASP A 10 -17.53 -19.84 26.41
CA ASP A 10 -16.32 -20.03 25.59
C ASP A 10 -15.04 -19.50 26.27
N LEU A 11 -15.17 -18.54 27.19
CA LEU A 11 -14.04 -18.01 27.96
C LEU A 11 -13.64 -18.97 29.10
N ASP A 12 -14.61 -19.66 29.71
CA ASP A 12 -14.37 -20.70 30.71
C ASP A 12 -13.69 -21.94 30.11
N GLN A 13 -13.97 -22.27 28.84
CA GLN A 13 -13.24 -23.33 28.12
C GLN A 13 -11.76 -22.97 27.88
N LEU A 14 -11.46 -21.71 27.53
CA LEU A 14 -10.08 -21.22 27.37
C LEU A 14 -9.30 -21.18 28.69
N LEU A 15 -9.97 -20.92 29.81
CA LEU A 15 -9.36 -20.93 31.15
C LEU A 15 -9.15 -22.34 31.68
N SER A 16 -10.07 -23.26 31.42
CA SER A 16 -9.90 -24.68 31.79
C SER A 16 -8.72 -25.34 31.07
N ALA A 17 -8.35 -24.85 29.88
CA ALA A 17 -7.16 -25.29 29.15
C ALA A 17 -5.85 -24.69 29.72
N SER A 18 -5.91 -23.50 30.34
CA SER A 18 -4.77 -22.84 31.00
C SER A 18 -4.39 -23.51 32.31
N ASP A 19 -5.37 -24.03 33.06
CA ASP A 19 -5.15 -24.67 34.37
C ASP A 19 -4.51 -26.07 34.28
N ALA A 20 -4.35 -26.62 33.07
CA ALA A 20 -3.80 -27.96 32.83
C ALA A 20 -2.28 -27.99 32.53
N LEU A 21 -1.57 -26.85 32.55
CA LEU A 21 -0.12 -26.78 32.32
C LEU A 21 0.61 -26.08 33.48
N HIS A 22 1.69 -26.70 33.92
CA HIS A 22 2.39 -26.52 35.20
C HIS A 22 3.14 -25.16 35.37
N PRO A 23 3.70 -24.85 36.56
CA PRO A 23 3.61 -23.54 37.21
C PRO A 23 4.84 -22.67 36.90
N TYR A 24 4.63 -21.54 36.23
CA TYR A 24 5.53 -20.40 36.38
C TYR A 24 4.78 -19.30 37.12
N SER A 25 5.28 -19.00 38.31
CA SER A 25 4.88 -17.90 39.15
C SER A 25 5.23 -16.58 38.46
N ASP A 26 4.26 -15.94 37.83
CA ASP A 26 4.32 -14.51 37.52
C ASP A 26 3.01 -13.86 38.01
N GLU A 27 3.03 -13.40 39.27
CA GLU A 27 1.94 -12.67 39.91
C GLU A 27 1.61 -11.33 39.20
N GLU A 28 2.40 -10.89 38.23
CA GLU A 28 2.12 -9.69 37.41
C GLU A 28 1.19 -9.93 36.22
N VAL A 29 1.01 -11.16 35.72
CA VAL A 29 0.18 -11.45 34.54
C VAL A 29 -1.31 -11.61 34.90
N VAL A 30 -1.61 -12.07 36.12
CA VAL A 30 -2.99 -12.34 36.57
C VAL A 30 -3.78 -11.06 36.88
N ILE A 31 -3.10 -9.97 37.24
CA ILE A 31 -3.72 -8.66 37.52
C ILE A 31 -4.21 -7.97 36.22
N SER A 32 -3.73 -8.40 35.05
CA SER A 32 -4.08 -7.82 33.74
C SER A 32 -5.42 -8.33 33.18
N LEU A 33 -5.67 -9.63 33.19
CA LEU A 33 -6.84 -10.23 32.51
C LEU A 33 -8.17 -9.99 33.23
N ALA A 34 -8.17 -10.03 34.56
CA ALA A 34 -9.37 -9.73 35.36
C ALA A 34 -9.81 -8.27 35.19
N THR A 35 -8.85 -7.34 35.18
CA THR A 35 -9.10 -5.91 34.95
C THR A 35 -9.61 -5.64 33.53
N ILE A 36 -9.07 -6.36 32.53
CA ILE A 36 -9.55 -6.28 31.14
C ILE A 36 -10.97 -6.85 31.04
N ARG A 37 -11.26 -7.99 31.67
CA ARG A 37 -12.59 -8.60 31.74
C ARG A 37 -13.62 -7.65 32.36
N ASP A 38 -13.32 -7.05 33.51
CA ASP A 38 -14.23 -6.14 34.20
C ASP A 38 -14.52 -4.89 33.37
N LYS A 39 -13.52 -4.38 32.65
CA LYS A 39 -13.69 -3.25 31.73
C LYS A 39 -14.48 -3.62 30.48
N LEU A 40 -14.28 -4.81 29.93
CA LEU A 40 -15.02 -5.32 28.78
C LEU A 40 -16.50 -5.54 29.13
N ALA A 41 -16.77 -6.20 30.27
CA ALA A 41 -18.12 -6.42 30.79
C ALA A 41 -18.83 -5.10 31.11
N SER A 42 -18.10 -4.10 31.64
CA SER A 42 -18.64 -2.76 31.85
C SER A 42 -18.97 -2.05 30.54
N ALA A 43 -18.17 -2.24 29.49
CA ALA A 43 -18.43 -1.68 28.16
C ALA A 43 -19.63 -2.35 27.46
N GLU A 44 -19.78 -3.67 27.59
CA GLU A 44 -20.94 -4.41 27.08
C GLU A 44 -22.24 -4.01 27.80
N LYS A 45 -22.18 -3.80 29.11
CA LYS A 45 -23.33 -3.32 29.89
C LYS A 45 -23.72 -1.89 29.51
N ALA A 46 -22.74 -1.03 29.21
CA ALA A 46 -22.99 0.30 28.67
C ALA A 46 -23.58 0.25 27.25
N HIS A 47 -23.14 -0.70 26.41
CA HIS A 47 -23.68 -0.93 25.07
C HIS A 47 -25.16 -1.35 25.11
N SER A 48 -25.53 -2.32 25.97
CA SER A 48 -26.93 -2.72 26.16
C SER A 48 -27.82 -1.58 26.69
N HIS A 49 -27.24 -0.64 27.46
CA HIS A 49 -27.96 0.53 27.95
C HIS A 49 -28.18 1.58 26.85
N LEU A 50 -27.21 1.77 25.96
CA LEU A 50 -27.29 2.68 24.82
C LEU A 50 -28.20 2.16 23.71
N GLU A 51 -28.22 0.84 23.45
CA GLU A 51 -29.18 0.21 22.52
C GLU A 51 -30.63 0.42 22.99
N LYS A 52 -30.89 0.30 24.29
CA LYS A 52 -32.22 0.58 24.88
C LYS A 52 -32.63 2.06 24.82
N GLN A 53 -31.67 2.98 24.76
CA GLN A 53 -31.94 4.42 24.59
C GLN A 53 -32.08 4.84 23.13
N SER A 54 -31.52 4.05 22.19
CA SER A 54 -31.59 4.26 20.74
C SER A 54 -32.99 4.00 20.16
N GLU A 55 -33.83 3.18 20.83
CA GLU A 55 -35.19 2.91 20.36
C GLU A 55 -36.16 4.11 20.52
N ASP A 56 -35.79 5.16 21.28
CA ASP A 56 -36.76 6.17 21.75
C ASP A 56 -36.45 7.65 21.41
N VAL A 57 -35.43 7.98 20.59
CA VAL A 57 -35.09 9.40 20.31
C VAL A 57 -34.75 9.68 18.83
N GLY A 58 -35.67 10.37 18.16
CA GLY A 58 -35.57 10.82 16.75
C GLY A 58 -34.67 12.03 16.47
N ASP A 59 -33.67 12.32 17.30
CA ASP A 59 -32.70 13.39 17.01
C ASP A 59 -31.29 13.07 17.54
N TRP A 60 -30.56 12.29 16.75
CA TRP A 60 -29.18 11.84 17.04
C TRP A 60 -28.18 13.01 17.18
N LYS A 61 -28.50 14.22 16.71
CA LYS A 61 -27.59 15.38 16.81
C LYS A 61 -27.55 15.98 18.22
N SER A 62 -28.58 15.75 19.02
CA SER A 62 -28.70 16.28 20.38
C SER A 62 -27.99 15.41 21.44
N VAL A 63 -27.63 14.16 21.10
CA VAL A 63 -26.98 13.17 21.99
C VAL A 63 -25.44 13.23 21.91
N LEU A 64 -24.88 14.24 21.24
CA LEU A 64 -23.43 14.46 21.13
C LEU A 64 -22.88 15.54 22.10
N PRO A 65 -22.93 15.41 23.45
CA PRO A 65 -22.06 16.20 24.33
C PRO A 65 -20.66 15.62 24.50
N TRP A 66 -20.35 14.43 23.98
CA TRP A 66 -19.00 13.85 24.01
C TRP A 66 -18.24 14.24 22.73
N THR A 67 -17.89 15.51 22.64
CA THR A 67 -17.04 16.03 21.57
C THR A 67 -15.59 15.59 21.77
N ALA A 68 -14.81 15.65 20.69
CA ALA A 68 -13.38 15.34 20.61
C ALA A 68 -12.51 15.90 21.77
N GLN A 69 -12.97 16.95 22.47
CA GLN A 69 -12.30 17.55 23.62
C GLN A 69 -12.15 16.62 24.82
N THR A 70 -13.12 15.75 25.14
CA THR A 70 -12.97 14.82 26.29
C THR A 70 -12.02 13.68 25.95
N LEU A 71 -12.04 13.26 24.69
CA LEU A 71 -11.11 12.30 24.09
C LEU A 71 -9.67 12.83 24.11
N GLU A 72 -9.45 14.09 23.70
CA GLU A 72 -8.15 14.77 23.81
C GLU A 72 -7.66 14.85 25.28
N ARG A 73 -8.57 15.07 26.22
CA ARG A 73 -8.25 15.21 27.65
C ARG A 73 -7.86 13.88 28.31
N ASP A 74 -8.52 12.79 27.95
CA ASP A 74 -8.19 11.43 28.44
C ASP A 74 -6.94 10.87 27.73
N MET A 75 -6.70 11.24 26.46
CA MET A 75 -5.45 10.98 25.75
C MET A 75 -4.27 11.80 26.30
N ALA A 76 -4.49 12.99 26.89
CA ALA A 76 -3.43 13.82 27.45
C ALA A 76 -2.79 13.24 28.74
N MET A 77 -3.40 12.23 29.36
CA MET A 77 -2.82 11.47 30.48
C MET A 77 -1.91 10.32 30.01
N ILE A 78 -1.30 10.50 28.84
CA ILE A 78 -0.17 9.70 28.37
C ILE A 78 1.01 9.99 29.29
N ASP A 79 1.58 8.93 29.88
CA ASP A 79 2.95 9.00 30.34
C ASP A 79 3.80 9.41 29.12
N THR A 80 4.44 10.59 29.18
CA THR A 80 5.04 11.29 28.03
C THR A 80 6.06 10.46 27.24
N GLU A 81 6.44 9.29 27.77
CA GLU A 81 7.31 8.31 27.16
C GLU A 81 6.59 7.30 26.25
N VAL A 82 5.33 6.93 26.53
CA VAL A 82 4.59 5.89 25.79
C VAL A 82 4.45 6.16 24.28
N PRO A 83 4.21 7.39 23.79
CA PRO A 83 4.13 7.66 22.36
C PRO A 83 5.44 7.41 21.63
N LYS A 84 6.57 7.52 22.34
CA LYS A 84 7.94 7.33 21.82
C LYS A 84 8.35 5.86 21.75
N LEU A 85 7.58 4.96 22.36
CA LEU A 85 7.83 3.52 22.31
C LEU A 85 7.59 2.97 20.90
N SER A 86 8.30 1.89 20.56
CA SER A 86 8.04 1.12 19.34
C SER A 86 6.64 0.49 19.38
N LEU A 87 6.11 0.11 18.21
CA LEU A 87 4.79 -0.50 18.13
C LEU A 87 4.70 -1.79 18.96
N ILE A 88 5.72 -2.64 18.89
CA ILE A 88 5.82 -3.87 19.69
C ILE A 88 5.80 -3.56 21.20
N ALA A 89 6.49 -2.51 21.64
CA ALA A 89 6.49 -2.11 23.04
C ALA A 89 5.11 -1.57 23.48
N LYS A 90 4.40 -0.86 22.58
CA LYS A 90 3.01 -0.42 22.81
C LYS A 90 2.03 -1.59 22.87
N GLU A 91 2.21 -2.62 22.05
CA GLU A 91 1.39 -3.85 22.07
C GLU A 91 1.57 -4.64 23.38
N LYS A 92 2.77 -4.61 23.98
CA LYS A 92 3.04 -5.25 25.28
C LYS A 92 2.65 -4.39 26.48
N ASN A 93 2.39 -3.10 26.29
CA ASN A 93 2.03 -2.20 27.39
C ASN A 93 0.53 -2.35 27.74
N VAL A 94 0.23 -3.01 28.86
CA VAL A 94 -1.13 -3.28 29.32
C VAL A 94 -1.98 -2.02 29.47
N THR A 95 -1.43 -0.96 30.07
CA THR A 95 -2.17 0.29 30.31
C THR A 95 -2.52 0.98 28.99
N TYR A 96 -1.57 1.00 28.05
CA TYR A 96 -1.80 1.53 26.72
C TYR A 96 -2.86 0.73 25.98
N GLN A 97 -2.74 -0.61 25.95
CA GLN A 97 -3.70 -1.49 25.29
C GLN A 97 -5.10 -1.36 25.88
N ALA A 98 -5.24 -1.32 27.21
CA ALA A 98 -6.55 -1.15 27.85
C ALA A 98 -7.26 0.14 27.39
N ARG A 99 -6.52 1.25 27.25
CA ARG A 99 -7.06 2.52 26.75
C ARG A 99 -7.43 2.45 25.26
N ARG A 100 -6.57 1.84 24.44
CA ARG A 100 -6.86 1.63 23.01
C ARG A 100 -8.10 0.77 22.82
N ILE A 101 -8.24 -0.32 23.58
CA ILE A 101 -9.41 -1.20 23.56
C ILE A 101 -10.66 -0.43 23.98
N GLU A 102 -10.62 0.34 25.08
CA GLU A 102 -11.77 1.14 25.51
C GLU A 102 -12.22 2.14 24.45
N LEU A 103 -11.26 2.86 23.85
CA LEU A 103 -11.50 3.80 22.76
C LEU A 103 -12.16 3.13 21.55
N PHE A 104 -11.55 2.08 21.01
CA PHE A 104 -12.08 1.42 19.82
C PHE A 104 -13.39 0.70 20.07
N THR A 105 -13.62 0.15 21.27
CA THR A 105 -14.94 -0.41 21.62
C THR A 105 -16.03 0.65 21.50
N LYS A 106 -15.82 1.86 22.07
CA LYS A 106 -16.77 2.98 21.96
C LYS A 106 -16.99 3.39 20.50
N LEU A 107 -15.91 3.49 19.72
CA LEU A 107 -15.99 3.85 18.31
C LEU A 107 -16.75 2.78 17.50
N ILE A 108 -16.46 1.50 17.70
CA ILE A 108 -17.13 0.40 16.99
C ILE A 108 -18.63 0.37 17.33
N CYS A 109 -19.02 0.61 18.58
CA CYS A 109 -20.44 0.70 18.96
C CYS A 109 -21.19 1.86 18.25
N GLN A 110 -20.48 2.88 17.79
CA GLN A 110 -21.05 4.04 17.07
C GLN A 110 -20.90 3.94 15.55
N TYR A 111 -20.32 2.84 15.04
CA TYR A 111 -20.19 2.61 13.61
C TYR A 111 -21.60 2.41 12.99
N PRO A 112 -21.91 2.99 11.82
CA PRO A 112 -21.00 3.59 10.83
C PRO A 112 -20.68 5.08 11.04
N ALA A 113 -21.36 5.79 11.94
CA ALA A 113 -21.19 7.23 12.11
C ALA A 113 -19.77 7.61 12.58
N SER A 114 -19.09 6.73 13.31
CA SER A 114 -17.74 6.92 13.83
C SER A 114 -16.60 6.54 12.88
N ARG A 115 -16.89 6.14 11.62
CA ARG A 115 -15.91 5.54 10.70
C ARG A 115 -14.65 6.40 10.50
N ASP A 116 -14.80 7.71 10.35
CA ASP A 116 -13.65 8.61 10.16
C ASP A 116 -12.76 8.71 11.40
N ASN A 117 -13.35 8.60 12.60
CA ASN A 117 -12.59 8.55 13.85
C ASN A 117 -11.85 7.20 13.98
N ILE A 118 -12.47 6.09 13.58
CA ILE A 118 -11.80 4.77 13.52
C ILE A 118 -10.58 4.84 12.60
N LEU A 119 -10.73 5.40 11.40
CA LEU A 119 -9.63 5.58 10.45
C LEU A 119 -8.49 6.43 11.04
N ARG A 120 -8.83 7.55 11.68
CA ARG A 120 -7.85 8.46 12.29
C ARG A 120 -7.06 7.78 13.41
N GLU A 121 -7.76 7.10 14.32
CA GLU A 121 -7.11 6.43 15.45
C GLU A 121 -6.29 5.21 14.99
N ALA A 122 -6.81 4.46 14.01
CA ALA A 122 -6.12 3.31 13.43
C ALA A 122 -4.83 3.71 12.68
N ALA A 123 -4.78 4.93 12.13
CA ALA A 123 -3.56 5.47 11.53
C ALA A 123 -2.42 5.69 12.55
N THR A 124 -2.73 5.72 13.86
CA THR A 124 -1.72 5.73 14.92
C THR A 124 -1.23 4.32 15.22
N ASP A 125 -2.14 3.39 15.52
CA ASP A 125 -1.91 1.94 15.62
C ASP A 125 -3.25 1.20 15.78
N VAL A 126 -3.25 -0.13 15.66
CA VAL A 126 -4.47 -0.94 15.86
C VAL A 126 -4.24 -1.88 17.06
N PRO A 127 -5.09 -1.85 18.11
CA PRO A 127 -4.94 -2.76 19.23
C PRO A 127 -5.20 -4.21 18.79
N PRO A 128 -4.30 -5.17 19.09
CA PRO A 128 -4.41 -6.54 18.59
C PRO A 128 -5.75 -7.23 18.87
N LEU A 129 -6.30 -7.04 20.07
CA LEU A 129 -7.54 -7.69 20.50
C LEU A 129 -8.76 -7.32 19.63
N LEU A 130 -8.82 -6.09 19.13
CA LEU A 130 -9.95 -5.60 18.34
C LEU A 130 -9.63 -5.52 16.83
N ARG A 131 -8.43 -5.94 16.40
CA ARG A 131 -7.93 -5.75 15.03
C ARG A 131 -8.90 -6.28 13.97
N GLY A 132 -9.46 -7.49 14.14
CA GLY A 132 -10.44 -8.06 13.20
C GLY A 132 -11.68 -7.17 13.00
N ARG A 133 -12.26 -6.66 14.09
CA ARG A 133 -13.43 -5.76 14.05
C ARG A 133 -13.09 -4.38 13.49
N ILE A 134 -11.91 -3.85 13.82
CA ILE A 134 -11.42 -2.56 13.31
C ILE A 134 -11.17 -2.65 11.81
N TRP A 135 -10.54 -3.73 11.34
CA TRP A 135 -10.35 -3.98 9.90
C TRP A 135 -11.67 -4.07 9.16
N ALA A 136 -12.65 -4.81 9.69
CA ALA A 136 -13.98 -4.89 9.09
C ALA A 136 -14.65 -3.50 8.96
N ALA A 137 -14.53 -2.65 9.98
CA ALA A 137 -15.05 -1.28 9.94
C ALA A 137 -14.30 -0.39 8.93
N ILE A 138 -12.97 -0.49 8.86
CA ILE A 138 -12.16 0.25 7.88
C ILE A 138 -12.50 -0.18 6.44
N LEU A 139 -12.66 -1.50 6.24
CA LEU A 139 -13.04 -2.11 4.96
C LEU A 139 -14.50 -1.89 4.57
N ASP A 140 -15.27 -1.20 5.41
CA ASP A 140 -16.68 -0.87 5.17
C ASP A 140 -17.53 -2.12 4.94
N VAL A 141 -17.32 -3.18 5.75
CA VAL A 141 -18.14 -4.38 5.72
C VAL A 141 -19.57 -4.01 6.15
N LYS A 142 -20.53 -4.19 5.23
CA LYS A 142 -21.94 -3.81 5.39
C LYS A 142 -22.85 -5.03 5.35
N GLY A 143 -24.08 -4.81 5.81
CA GLY A 143 -25.15 -5.80 5.79
C GLY A 143 -25.00 -6.82 6.91
N ASP A 144 -25.51 -8.01 6.67
CA ASP A 144 -25.43 -9.15 7.58
C ASP A 144 -24.41 -10.17 7.03
N PRO A 145 -23.16 -10.17 7.53
CA PRO A 145 -22.13 -11.09 7.10
C PRO A 145 -22.52 -12.56 7.27
N GLU A 146 -23.27 -12.88 8.33
CA GLU A 146 -23.62 -14.25 8.70
C GLU A 146 -24.64 -14.80 7.71
N LEU A 147 -25.73 -14.07 7.48
CA LEU A 147 -26.73 -14.44 6.48
C LEU A 147 -26.12 -14.59 5.08
N PHE A 148 -25.18 -13.71 4.70
CA PHE A 148 -24.52 -13.81 3.40
C PHE A 148 -23.59 -15.02 3.33
N TYR A 149 -22.74 -15.25 4.34
CA TYR A 149 -21.81 -16.38 4.37
C TYR A 149 -22.53 -17.74 4.41
N ASP A 150 -23.64 -17.82 5.13
CA ASP A 150 -24.44 -19.03 5.23
C ASP A 150 -25.20 -19.36 3.95
N SER A 151 -25.56 -18.35 3.16
CA SER A 151 -26.18 -18.54 1.85
C SER A 151 -25.27 -19.17 0.78
N ILE A 152 -23.96 -19.21 1.03
CA ILE A 152 -22.97 -19.72 0.08
C ILE A 152 -22.68 -21.20 0.32
N ASP A 153 -22.73 -22.00 -0.76
CA ASP A 153 -22.29 -23.39 -0.75
C ASP A 153 -20.77 -23.49 -0.63
N LYS A 154 -20.35 -24.19 0.42
CA LYS A 154 -18.96 -24.39 0.85
C LYS A 154 -18.64 -25.86 1.10
N ASP A 155 -19.63 -26.74 0.97
CA ASP A 155 -19.53 -28.15 1.33
C ASP A 155 -19.46 -29.06 0.08
N SER A 156 -20.09 -28.66 -1.02
CA SER A 156 -19.98 -29.39 -2.30
C SER A 156 -18.54 -29.46 -2.82
N GLU A 157 -18.21 -30.51 -3.58
CA GLU A 157 -16.91 -30.65 -4.24
C GLU A 157 -16.62 -29.45 -5.15
N ASN A 158 -15.42 -28.90 -5.02
CA ASN A 158 -14.94 -27.76 -5.79
C ASN A 158 -13.69 -28.16 -6.59
N PRO A 159 -13.52 -27.70 -7.85
CA PRO A 159 -12.33 -28.00 -8.65
C PRO A 159 -11.00 -27.64 -7.97
N ASN A 160 -11.02 -26.68 -7.04
CA ASN A 160 -9.85 -26.21 -6.31
C ASN A 160 -9.56 -27.04 -5.04
N ASP A 161 -10.43 -27.97 -4.63
CA ASP A 161 -10.28 -28.73 -3.37
C ASP A 161 -8.93 -29.46 -3.31
N ARG A 162 -8.48 -30.06 -4.42
CA ARG A 162 -7.18 -30.73 -4.50
C ARG A 162 -6.02 -29.78 -4.18
N GLN A 163 -6.04 -28.56 -4.71
CA GLN A 163 -4.96 -27.58 -4.46
C GLN A 163 -5.05 -27.02 -3.05
N LEU A 164 -6.26 -26.74 -2.56
CA LEU A 164 -6.50 -26.32 -1.18
C LEU A 164 -5.97 -27.35 -0.17
N ASP A 165 -6.17 -28.64 -0.42
CA ASP A 165 -5.69 -29.72 0.44
C ASP A 165 -4.16 -29.87 0.43
N LEU A 166 -3.47 -29.33 -0.57
CA LEU A 166 -2.00 -29.25 -0.61
C LEU A 166 -1.45 -27.99 0.04
N ASP A 167 -2.18 -26.86 -0.06
CA ASP A 167 -1.70 -25.55 0.36
C ASP A 167 -1.98 -25.26 1.84
N ILE A 168 -3.17 -25.59 2.32
CA ILE A 168 -3.58 -25.31 3.70
C ILE A 168 -2.65 -25.97 4.74
N PRO A 169 -2.21 -27.25 4.58
CA PRO A 169 -1.31 -27.88 5.54
C PRO A 169 0.11 -27.31 5.58
N ARG A 170 0.48 -26.39 4.67
CA ARG A 170 1.76 -25.68 4.68
C ARG A 170 1.62 -24.19 5.02
N CYS A 171 0.39 -23.67 5.01
CA CYS A 171 0.06 -22.28 5.32
C CYS A 171 0.32 -21.98 6.80
N HIS A 172 1.29 -21.12 7.10
CA HIS A 172 1.57 -20.58 8.44
C HIS A 172 1.51 -21.60 9.60
N GLN A 173 2.07 -22.80 9.42
CA GLN A 173 1.96 -23.92 10.36
C GLN A 173 2.60 -23.67 11.74
N TYR A 174 3.39 -22.61 11.90
CA TYR A 174 3.90 -22.19 13.20
C TYR A 174 2.82 -21.55 14.09
N ASN A 175 1.67 -21.17 13.52
CA ASN A 175 0.54 -20.61 14.27
C ASN A 175 -0.41 -21.74 14.72
N GLU A 176 -0.65 -21.83 16.02
CA GLU A 176 -1.43 -22.92 16.64
C GLU A 176 -2.87 -23.04 16.12
N LEU A 177 -3.52 -21.92 15.82
CA LEU A 177 -4.87 -21.93 15.26
C LEU A 177 -4.87 -22.51 13.84
N LEU A 178 -3.92 -22.08 13.01
CA LEU A 178 -3.83 -22.48 11.61
C LEU A 178 -3.22 -23.88 11.41
N SER A 179 -2.43 -24.39 12.35
CA SER A 179 -1.93 -25.78 12.32
C SER A 179 -3.00 -26.79 12.76
N SER A 180 -4.05 -26.34 13.45
CA SER A 180 -5.13 -27.20 13.93
C SER A 180 -6.03 -27.69 12.79
N HIS A 181 -6.63 -28.88 12.96
CA HIS A 181 -7.62 -29.41 12.01
C HIS A 181 -8.85 -28.50 11.86
N ILE A 182 -9.23 -27.81 12.95
CA ILE A 182 -10.32 -26.81 12.92
C ILE A 182 -9.90 -25.62 12.05
N GLY A 183 -8.69 -25.12 12.21
CA GLY A 183 -8.14 -24.04 11.39
C GLY A 183 -8.08 -24.39 9.90
N HIS A 184 -7.61 -25.60 9.57
CA HIS A 184 -7.60 -26.09 8.17
C HIS A 184 -9.00 -26.09 7.57
N ARG A 185 -9.98 -26.62 8.31
CA ARG A 185 -11.38 -26.63 7.88
C ARG A 185 -11.93 -25.22 7.66
N LYS A 186 -11.66 -24.29 8.58
CA LYS A 186 -12.12 -22.89 8.49
C LYS A 186 -11.48 -22.16 7.31
N LEU A 187 -10.17 -22.29 7.11
CA LEU A 187 -9.46 -21.78 5.94
C LEU A 187 -10.09 -22.27 4.64
N LYS A 188 -10.30 -23.60 4.52
CA LYS A 188 -10.90 -24.21 3.33
C LYS A 188 -12.29 -23.66 3.06
N ARG A 189 -13.14 -23.58 4.09
CA ARG A 189 -14.52 -23.07 3.96
C ARG A 189 -14.58 -21.61 3.54
N VAL A 190 -13.76 -20.73 4.12
CA VAL A 190 -13.71 -19.31 3.73
C VAL A 190 -13.15 -19.13 2.31
N LEU A 191 -12.11 -19.86 1.93
CA LEU A 191 -11.57 -19.83 0.56
C LEU A 191 -12.59 -20.30 -0.47
N LYS A 192 -13.29 -21.42 -0.19
CA LYS A 192 -14.37 -21.93 -1.05
C LYS A 192 -15.50 -20.91 -1.16
N ALA A 193 -15.95 -20.35 -0.03
CA ALA A 193 -17.01 -19.35 -0.04
C ALA A 193 -16.66 -18.13 -0.91
N TRP A 194 -15.41 -17.67 -0.86
CA TRP A 194 -14.95 -16.55 -1.69
C TRP A 194 -14.95 -16.87 -3.18
N LEU A 195 -14.43 -18.03 -3.57
CA LEU A 195 -14.45 -18.47 -4.97
C LEU A 195 -15.88 -18.65 -5.50
N THR A 196 -16.78 -19.22 -4.69
CA THR A 196 -18.19 -19.43 -5.06
C THR A 196 -18.96 -18.11 -5.15
N ALA A 197 -18.75 -17.18 -4.21
CA ALA A 197 -19.47 -15.90 -4.14
C ALA A 197 -19.23 -14.99 -5.36
N GLU A 198 -18.09 -15.16 -6.04
CA GLU A 198 -17.73 -14.37 -7.23
C GLU A 198 -18.10 -15.10 -8.54
N GLU A 199 -19.15 -15.93 -8.49
CA GLU A 199 -19.77 -16.64 -9.63
C GLU A 199 -18.76 -17.45 -10.47
N ASN A 200 -17.72 -18.00 -9.84
CA ASN A 200 -16.62 -18.73 -10.51
C ASN A 200 -15.84 -17.90 -11.54
N LYS A 201 -15.87 -16.57 -11.46
CA LYS A 201 -15.02 -15.69 -12.28
C LYS A 201 -13.56 -15.70 -11.82
N LEU A 202 -13.32 -16.21 -10.60
CA LEU A 202 -12.02 -16.25 -9.96
C LEU A 202 -11.46 -17.68 -9.92
N VAL A 203 -10.14 -17.77 -9.93
CA VAL A 203 -9.34 -18.98 -9.91
C VAL A 203 -8.50 -18.96 -8.63
N TYR A 204 -8.38 -20.12 -8.00
CA TYR A 204 -7.45 -20.28 -6.89
C TYR A 204 -6.00 -20.23 -7.41
N TRP A 205 -5.28 -19.17 -7.05
CA TRP A 205 -3.85 -19.07 -7.26
C TRP A 205 -3.12 -19.41 -5.95
N GLN A 206 -2.04 -20.19 -6.05
CA GLN A 206 -1.20 -20.52 -4.89
C GLN A 206 -0.75 -19.24 -4.17
N GLY A 207 -0.90 -19.22 -2.84
CA GLY A 207 -0.64 -18.05 -2.00
C GLY A 207 -1.92 -17.34 -1.52
N LEU A 208 -3.09 -17.67 -2.09
CA LEU A 208 -4.38 -17.14 -1.60
C LEU A 208 -4.72 -17.63 -0.19
N ASP A 209 -4.27 -18.83 0.19
CA ASP A 209 -4.30 -19.34 1.56
C ASP A 209 -3.59 -18.41 2.54
N SER A 210 -2.42 -17.89 2.15
CA SER A 210 -1.65 -16.93 2.96
C SER A 210 -2.36 -15.57 3.10
N LEU A 211 -3.16 -15.18 2.12
CA LEU A 211 -4.03 -13.99 2.21
C LEU A 211 -5.23 -14.21 3.16
N CYS A 212 -5.75 -15.43 3.21
CA CYS A 212 -6.89 -15.79 4.06
C CYS A 212 -6.49 -15.93 5.54
N ALA A 213 -5.28 -16.41 5.82
CA ALA A 213 -4.78 -16.70 7.16
C ALA A 213 -4.92 -15.54 8.18
N PRO A 214 -4.56 -14.28 7.87
CA PRO A 214 -4.80 -13.15 8.78
C PRO A 214 -6.28 -12.97 9.15
N PHE A 215 -7.21 -13.18 8.22
CA PHE A 215 -8.64 -13.01 8.50
C PHE A 215 -9.20 -14.13 9.37
N ILE A 216 -8.76 -15.37 9.14
CA ILE A 216 -9.13 -16.52 9.98
C ILE A 216 -8.58 -16.36 11.40
N THR A 217 -7.31 -16.00 11.55
CA THR A 217 -6.69 -15.84 12.88
C THR A 217 -7.35 -14.73 13.69
N LEU A 218 -7.68 -13.59 13.06
CA LEU A 218 -8.32 -12.46 13.72
C LEU A 218 -9.82 -12.67 14.01
N ASN A 219 -10.47 -13.62 13.32
CA ASN A 219 -11.91 -13.85 13.42
C ASN A 219 -12.22 -15.36 13.51
N PHE A 220 -11.43 -16.11 14.29
CA PHE A 220 -11.50 -17.57 14.30
C PHE A 220 -12.89 -18.13 14.66
N ASN A 221 -13.58 -17.42 15.55
CA ASN A 221 -14.94 -17.74 15.99
C ASN A 221 -16.04 -17.11 15.13
N ASN A 222 -15.69 -16.35 14.09
CA ASN A 222 -16.63 -15.67 13.21
C ASN A 222 -16.15 -15.76 11.73
N GLU A 223 -16.35 -16.94 11.12
CA GLU A 223 -15.99 -17.19 9.71
C GLU A 223 -16.68 -16.21 8.74
N ALA A 224 -17.89 -15.78 9.06
CA ALA A 224 -18.66 -14.85 8.25
C ALA A 224 -18.02 -13.45 8.19
N LEU A 225 -17.52 -12.94 9.32
CA LEU A 225 -16.77 -11.70 9.38
C LEU A 225 -15.39 -11.85 8.74
N ALA A 226 -14.72 -13.00 8.93
CA ALA A 226 -13.45 -13.32 8.27
C ALA A 226 -13.61 -13.25 6.74
N PHE A 227 -14.61 -13.94 6.21
CA PHE A 227 -14.97 -13.98 4.80
C PHE A 227 -15.31 -12.58 4.26
N SER A 228 -16.20 -11.85 4.93
CA SER A 228 -16.63 -10.54 4.44
C SER A 228 -15.50 -9.51 4.46
N SER A 229 -14.64 -9.56 5.48
CA SER A 229 -13.43 -8.73 5.58
C SER A 229 -12.42 -9.10 4.49
N MET A 230 -12.12 -10.39 4.30
CA MET A 230 -11.23 -10.86 3.25
C MET A 230 -11.73 -10.43 1.87
N ARG A 231 -13.02 -10.62 1.59
CA ARG A 231 -13.63 -10.23 0.32
C ARG A 231 -13.50 -8.74 0.05
N ALA A 232 -13.80 -7.89 1.04
CA ALA A 232 -13.65 -6.44 0.91
C ALA A 232 -12.18 -6.03 0.72
N PHE A 233 -11.26 -6.68 1.43
CA PHE A 233 -9.83 -6.45 1.32
C PHE A 233 -9.29 -6.82 -0.07
N LEU A 234 -9.61 -8.01 -0.57
CA LEU A 234 -9.18 -8.45 -1.91
C LEU A 234 -9.81 -7.60 -3.02
N LYS A 235 -11.04 -7.13 -2.85
CA LYS A 235 -11.63 -6.16 -3.77
C LYS A 235 -10.87 -4.82 -3.78
N LYS A 236 -10.31 -4.40 -2.64
CA LYS A 236 -9.55 -3.15 -2.53
C LYS A 236 -8.14 -3.24 -3.13
N TYR A 237 -7.44 -4.37 -2.93
CA TYR A 237 -6.02 -4.47 -3.28
C TYR A 237 -5.70 -5.45 -4.43
N SER A 238 -6.64 -6.33 -4.80
CA SER A 238 -6.35 -7.49 -5.68
C SER A 238 -7.53 -7.84 -6.62
N ALA A 239 -8.37 -6.86 -6.97
CA ALA A 239 -9.64 -7.08 -7.70
C ALA A 239 -9.51 -7.86 -9.02
N SER A 240 -8.35 -7.81 -9.68
CA SER A 240 -8.08 -8.51 -10.94
C SER A 240 -6.96 -9.54 -10.85
N PHE A 241 -6.45 -9.85 -9.65
CA PHE A 241 -5.29 -10.72 -9.50
C PHE A 241 -5.64 -12.20 -9.65
N PHE A 242 -6.86 -12.56 -9.29
CA PHE A 242 -7.30 -13.95 -9.20
C PHE A 242 -8.21 -14.36 -10.35
N VAL A 243 -8.17 -13.66 -11.49
CA VAL A 243 -8.82 -14.15 -12.72
C VAL A 243 -7.92 -15.19 -13.41
N ALA A 244 -8.45 -15.91 -14.40
CA ALA A 244 -7.72 -16.95 -15.12
C ALA A 244 -6.48 -16.41 -15.87
N ASP A 245 -6.58 -15.22 -16.48
CA ASP A 245 -5.45 -14.51 -17.09
C ASP A 245 -5.22 -13.19 -16.36
N ASN A 246 -4.28 -13.21 -15.43
CA ASN A 246 -3.86 -12.04 -14.65
C ASN A 246 -2.54 -11.43 -15.17
N SER A 247 -2.06 -11.85 -16.34
CA SER A 247 -0.73 -11.48 -16.84
C SER A 247 -0.57 -9.97 -17.03
N VAL A 248 -1.58 -9.31 -17.57
CA VAL A 248 -1.59 -7.85 -17.80
C VAL A 248 -1.50 -7.09 -16.49
N ILE A 249 -2.35 -7.40 -15.51
CA ILE A 249 -2.35 -6.69 -14.23
C ILE A 249 -1.04 -6.92 -13.47
N MET A 250 -0.49 -8.14 -13.52
CA MET A 250 0.82 -8.44 -12.93
C MET A 250 1.92 -7.60 -13.58
N GLN A 251 1.93 -7.51 -14.91
CA GLN A 251 2.89 -6.68 -15.63
C GLN A 251 2.77 -5.22 -15.21
N GLU A 252 1.56 -4.65 -15.15
CA GLU A 252 1.35 -3.26 -14.72
C GLU A 252 1.93 -3.01 -13.32
N TYR A 253 1.72 -3.91 -12.36
CA TYR A 253 2.32 -3.80 -11.02
C TYR A 253 3.86 -3.86 -11.06
N MET A 254 4.45 -4.71 -11.90
CA MET A 254 5.90 -4.76 -12.10
C MET A 254 6.42 -3.46 -12.71
N VAL A 255 5.73 -2.87 -13.69
CA VAL A 255 6.10 -1.58 -14.29
C VAL A 255 6.08 -0.48 -13.24
N ALA A 256 4.98 -0.36 -12.49
CA ALA A 256 4.85 0.64 -11.43
C ALA A 256 5.97 0.49 -10.39
N PHE A 257 6.27 -0.74 -9.99
CA PHE A 257 7.34 -1.02 -9.06
C PHE A 257 8.72 -0.59 -9.59
N ARG A 258 9.01 -0.86 -10.87
CA ARG A 258 10.24 -0.41 -11.54
C ARG A 258 10.33 1.11 -11.59
N HIS A 259 9.23 1.81 -11.87
CA HIS A 259 9.18 3.27 -11.89
C HIS A 259 9.44 3.87 -10.52
N ILE A 260 8.81 3.34 -9.45
CA ILE A 260 9.07 3.80 -8.08
C ILE A 260 10.55 3.58 -7.73
N LEU A 261 11.10 2.40 -8.04
CA LEU A 261 12.51 2.10 -7.75
C LEU A 261 13.45 3.04 -8.50
N ALA A 262 13.30 3.21 -9.82
CA ALA A 262 14.13 4.09 -10.62
C ALA A 262 13.99 5.58 -10.22
N PHE A 263 12.81 5.98 -9.75
CA PHE A 263 12.55 7.33 -9.28
C PHE A 263 13.23 7.62 -7.94
N HIS A 264 13.23 6.69 -6.98
CA HIS A 264 13.82 6.91 -5.66
C HIS A 264 15.29 6.50 -5.55
N ASP A 265 15.69 5.40 -6.21
CA ASP A 265 17.06 4.87 -6.23
C ASP A 265 17.47 4.48 -7.66
N PRO A 266 17.78 5.46 -8.52
CA PRO A 266 18.19 5.20 -9.90
C PRO A 266 19.49 4.39 -9.99
N GLU A 267 20.37 4.48 -8.99
CA GLU A 267 21.62 3.73 -8.99
C GLU A 267 21.35 2.23 -8.85
N LEU A 268 20.51 1.84 -7.89
CA LEU A 268 20.10 0.45 -7.72
C LEU A 268 19.29 -0.05 -8.93
N ALA A 269 18.34 0.76 -9.44
CA ALA A 269 17.53 0.40 -10.60
C ALA A 269 18.37 0.12 -11.85
N VAL A 270 19.35 0.97 -12.13
CA VAL A 270 20.27 0.79 -13.26
C VAL A 270 21.11 -0.46 -13.09
N HIS A 271 21.67 -0.70 -11.90
CA HIS A 271 22.45 -1.90 -11.61
C HIS A 271 21.63 -3.17 -11.81
N MET A 272 20.41 -3.23 -11.25
CA MET A 272 19.51 -4.37 -11.39
C MET A 272 19.14 -4.64 -12.85
N GLU A 273 18.91 -3.59 -13.65
CA GLU A 273 18.67 -3.73 -15.09
C GLU A 273 19.90 -4.25 -15.84
N GLU A 274 21.11 -3.78 -15.49
CA GLU A 274 22.37 -4.21 -16.11
C GLU A 274 22.70 -5.68 -15.85
N ILE A 275 22.44 -6.17 -14.63
CA ILE A 275 22.62 -7.59 -14.28
C ILE A 275 21.42 -8.47 -14.71
N GLY A 276 20.36 -7.88 -15.28
CA GLY A 276 19.16 -8.61 -15.72
C GLY A 276 18.26 -9.11 -14.59
N LEU A 277 18.33 -8.50 -13.40
CA LEU A 277 17.55 -8.85 -12.22
C LEU A 277 16.26 -8.01 -12.15
N GLY A 278 15.31 -8.33 -13.03
CA GLY A 278 13.99 -7.68 -13.07
C GLY A 278 13.07 -8.13 -11.93
N PRO A 279 12.11 -7.30 -11.50
CA PRO A 279 11.18 -7.65 -10.41
C PRO A 279 10.25 -8.80 -10.73
N GLU A 280 10.03 -9.11 -12.01
CA GLU A 280 9.24 -10.25 -12.46
C GLU A 280 9.77 -11.59 -11.90
N LEU A 281 11.06 -11.62 -11.51
CA LEU A 281 11.72 -12.81 -10.98
C LEU A 281 11.45 -13.05 -9.49
N PHE A 282 11.18 -12.00 -8.70
CA PHE A 282 11.11 -12.12 -7.24
C PHE A 282 9.89 -11.44 -6.59
N ALA A 283 9.33 -10.40 -7.20
CA ALA A 283 8.31 -9.54 -6.58
C ALA A 283 6.87 -9.98 -6.86
N LEU A 284 6.64 -10.88 -7.83
CA LEU A 284 5.31 -11.47 -8.07
C LEU A 284 4.64 -12.01 -6.79
N PRO A 285 5.28 -12.91 -6.00
CA PRO A 285 4.67 -13.40 -4.76
C PRO A 285 4.49 -12.29 -3.71
N TRP A 286 5.30 -11.23 -3.73
CA TRP A 286 5.18 -10.12 -2.79
C TRP A 286 3.85 -9.37 -2.97
N PHE A 287 3.52 -8.99 -4.20
CA PHE A 287 2.30 -8.24 -4.45
C PHE A 287 1.07 -9.13 -4.54
N MET A 288 1.19 -10.33 -5.12
CA MET A 288 0.08 -11.30 -5.19
C MET A 288 -0.47 -11.66 -3.82
N THR A 289 0.40 -11.78 -2.81
CA THR A 289 0.00 -12.17 -1.46
C THR A 289 0.04 -11.01 -0.46
N LEU A 290 0.28 -9.79 -0.93
CA LEU A 290 0.52 -8.61 -0.08
C LEU A 290 1.49 -8.92 1.07
N TYR A 291 2.59 -9.58 0.71
CA TYR A 291 3.65 -10.06 1.60
C TYR A 291 3.28 -11.22 2.53
N GLY A 292 2.05 -11.73 2.46
CA GLY A 292 1.54 -12.84 3.28
C GLY A 292 2.39 -14.10 3.20
N HIS A 293 2.94 -14.41 2.02
CA HIS A 293 3.75 -15.60 1.84
C HIS A 293 5.23 -15.43 2.26
N ILE A 294 5.70 -14.19 2.49
CA ILE A 294 7.13 -13.93 2.79
C ILE A 294 7.40 -13.51 4.24
N PHE A 295 6.40 -12.99 4.95
CA PHE A 295 6.56 -12.56 6.34
C PHE A 295 5.69 -13.40 7.29
N PRO A 296 6.09 -13.52 8.56
CA PRO A 296 5.24 -14.09 9.59
C PRO A 296 4.02 -13.18 9.91
N LEU A 297 2.98 -13.76 10.52
CA LEU A 297 1.68 -13.12 10.74
C LEU A 297 1.76 -11.84 11.57
N ASP A 298 2.61 -11.81 12.59
CA ASP A 298 2.86 -10.62 13.42
C ASP A 298 3.30 -9.42 12.57
N LYS A 299 4.25 -9.64 11.65
CA LYS A 299 4.70 -8.63 10.68
C LYS A 299 3.62 -8.29 9.64
N ILE A 300 2.84 -9.28 9.20
CA ILE A 300 1.73 -9.06 8.25
C ILE A 300 0.67 -8.13 8.85
N TYR A 301 0.32 -8.30 10.12
CA TYR A 301 -0.65 -7.42 10.77
C TYR A 301 -0.21 -5.96 10.77
N HIS A 302 1.06 -5.67 11.10
CA HIS A 302 1.60 -4.30 11.09
C HIS A 302 1.65 -3.70 9.67
N LEU A 303 2.02 -4.50 8.67
CA LEU A 303 1.97 -4.08 7.26
C LEU A 303 0.54 -3.74 6.83
N TRP A 304 -0.42 -4.61 7.13
CA TRP A 304 -1.78 -4.45 6.65
C TRP A 304 -2.56 -3.39 7.44
N ASP A 305 -2.28 -3.20 8.73
CA ASP A 305 -2.72 -2.03 9.50
C ASP A 305 -2.32 -0.75 8.75
N SER A 306 -1.06 -0.68 8.28
CA SER A 306 -0.53 0.45 7.53
C SER A 306 -1.09 0.57 6.11
N PHE A 307 -1.35 -0.54 5.42
CA PHE A 307 -1.96 -0.50 4.09
C PHE A 307 -3.41 -0.03 4.13
N LEU A 308 -4.14 -0.42 5.18
CA LEU A 308 -5.55 -0.08 5.37
C LEU A 308 -5.76 1.40 5.66
N THR A 309 -4.86 2.02 6.43
CA THR A 309 -4.93 3.42 6.88
C THR A 309 -4.03 4.37 6.09
N GLY A 310 -3.06 3.83 5.34
CA GLY A 310 -2.07 4.59 4.58
C GLY A 310 -2.54 5.03 3.19
N PRO A 311 -1.65 5.73 2.45
CA PRO A 311 -1.93 6.17 1.09
C PRO A 311 -2.14 5.00 0.12
N PRO A 312 -2.80 5.24 -1.03
CA PRO A 312 -2.92 4.25 -2.09
C PRO A 312 -1.57 3.65 -2.50
N PHE A 313 -1.58 2.38 -2.88
CA PHE A 313 -0.40 1.66 -3.36
C PHE A 313 0.82 1.63 -2.41
N LEU A 314 0.63 1.87 -1.11
CA LEU A 314 1.71 1.81 -0.11
C LEU A 314 2.47 0.45 -0.12
N HIS A 315 1.79 -0.63 -0.50
CA HIS A 315 2.42 -1.94 -0.70
C HIS A 315 3.54 -1.87 -1.75
N LEU A 316 3.39 -1.18 -2.89
CA LEU A 316 4.48 -1.05 -3.87
C LEU A 316 5.72 -0.33 -3.30
N HIS A 317 5.48 0.72 -2.50
CA HIS A 317 6.54 1.44 -1.79
C HIS A 317 7.22 0.58 -0.72
N THR A 318 6.49 -0.34 -0.10
CA THR A 318 7.04 -1.31 0.85
C THR A 318 8.04 -2.22 0.15
N GLY A 319 7.77 -2.66 -1.09
CA GLY A 319 8.72 -3.40 -1.91
C GLY A 319 10.03 -2.63 -2.13
N CYS A 320 9.94 -1.32 -2.36
CA CYS A 320 11.13 -0.48 -2.55
C CYS A 320 11.89 -0.31 -1.24
N ALA A 321 11.19 -0.24 -0.11
CA ALA A 321 11.80 -0.17 1.21
C ALA A 321 12.53 -1.47 1.57
N ILE A 322 12.01 -2.64 1.16
CA ILE A 322 12.72 -3.93 1.29
C ILE A 322 14.02 -3.88 0.48
N LEU A 323 13.95 -3.46 -0.79
CA LEU A 323 15.14 -3.31 -1.64
C LEU A 323 16.14 -2.31 -1.06
N HIS A 324 15.67 -1.24 -0.41
CA HIS A 324 16.51 -0.26 0.25
C HIS A 324 17.31 -0.86 1.41
N GLN A 325 16.72 -1.75 2.23
CA GLN A 325 17.45 -2.45 3.28
C GLN A 325 18.47 -3.46 2.73
N LEU A 326 18.18 -4.05 1.56
CA LEU A 326 19.08 -4.97 0.87
C LEU A 326 20.14 -4.27 -0.01
N ARG A 327 20.04 -2.94 -0.16
CA ARG A 327 20.78 -2.15 -1.15
C ARG A 327 22.28 -2.36 -1.11
N ASP A 328 22.87 -2.26 0.09
CA ASP A 328 24.33 -2.35 0.26
C ASP A 328 24.87 -3.72 -0.17
N GLN A 329 24.04 -4.76 -0.09
CA GLN A 329 24.37 -6.09 -0.59
C GLN A 329 24.10 -6.23 -2.09
N LEU A 330 22.98 -5.69 -2.59
CA LEU A 330 22.56 -5.84 -3.99
C LEU A 330 23.50 -5.10 -4.96
N ILE A 331 23.97 -3.89 -4.60
CA ILE A 331 24.68 -3.01 -5.53
C ILE A 331 26.05 -3.56 -5.98
N HIS A 332 26.58 -4.54 -5.28
CA HIS A 332 27.87 -5.17 -5.58
C HIS A 332 27.75 -6.62 -6.10
N ARG A 333 26.52 -7.12 -6.25
CA ARG A 333 26.25 -8.52 -6.63
C ARG A 333 25.91 -8.66 -8.09
N ASP A 334 26.21 -9.83 -8.64
CA ASP A 334 25.76 -10.27 -9.95
C ASP A 334 24.35 -10.89 -9.89
N PHE A 335 23.84 -11.35 -11.03
CA PHE A 335 22.51 -11.95 -11.12
C PHE A 335 22.27 -13.08 -10.10
N ASN A 336 23.18 -14.06 -10.04
CA ASN A 336 22.99 -15.27 -9.22
C ASN A 336 23.06 -14.96 -7.72
N THR A 337 24.06 -14.18 -7.32
CA THR A 337 24.25 -13.81 -5.91
C THR A 337 23.23 -12.78 -5.43
N GLY A 338 22.72 -11.93 -6.34
CA GLY A 338 21.61 -11.03 -6.08
C GLY A 338 20.29 -11.79 -5.89
N MET A 339 20.00 -12.75 -6.77
CA MET A 339 18.76 -13.55 -6.70
C MET A 339 18.64 -14.34 -5.39
N SER A 340 19.75 -14.85 -4.85
CA SER A 340 19.73 -15.60 -3.59
C SER A 340 19.37 -14.77 -2.36
N LEU A 341 19.50 -13.42 -2.42
CA LEU A 341 19.06 -12.55 -1.33
C LEU A 341 17.56 -12.54 -1.12
N PHE A 342 16.77 -12.83 -2.16
CA PHE A 342 15.31 -12.83 -2.06
C PHE A 342 14.75 -14.15 -1.53
N SER A 343 15.59 -15.17 -1.33
CA SER A 343 15.17 -16.46 -0.77
C SER A 343 14.90 -16.41 0.73
N ASP A 344 15.52 -15.47 1.46
CA ASP A 344 15.30 -15.29 2.90
C ASP A 344 15.23 -13.80 3.25
N LEU A 345 14.04 -13.35 3.66
CA LEU A 345 13.76 -11.97 4.05
C LEU A 345 13.49 -11.82 5.55
N SER A 346 13.83 -12.84 6.36
CA SER A 346 13.57 -12.86 7.80
C SER A 346 14.20 -11.68 8.55
N ALA A 347 15.38 -11.25 8.11
CA ALA A 347 16.14 -10.14 8.68
C ALA A 347 15.58 -8.74 8.36
N ILE A 348 14.59 -8.63 7.47
CA ILE A 348 13.98 -7.34 7.12
C ILE A 348 13.21 -6.77 8.32
N ASP A 349 13.50 -5.50 8.62
CA ASP A 349 12.77 -4.69 9.60
C ASP A 349 11.53 -4.09 8.94
N VAL A 350 10.37 -4.62 9.30
CA VAL A 350 9.08 -4.22 8.72
C VAL A 350 8.63 -2.82 9.15
N ASP A 351 8.92 -2.41 10.38
CA ASP A 351 8.57 -1.07 10.88
C ASP A 351 9.38 0.00 10.12
N ALA A 352 10.68 -0.27 9.91
CA ALA A 352 11.52 0.58 9.10
C ALA A 352 11.05 0.62 7.64
N CYS A 353 10.59 -0.52 7.09
CA CYS A 353 9.98 -0.58 5.76
C CYS A 353 8.74 0.30 5.65
N ILE A 354 7.80 0.21 6.59
CA ILE A 354 6.58 1.02 6.62
C ILE A 354 6.92 2.51 6.67
N ALA A 355 7.83 2.91 7.58
CA ALA A 355 8.24 4.30 7.72
C ALA A 355 8.89 4.83 6.44
N HIS A 356 9.74 4.03 5.78
CA HIS A 356 10.34 4.39 4.50
C HIS A 356 9.28 4.48 3.40
N ALA A 357 8.38 3.51 3.31
CA ALA A 357 7.32 3.46 2.30
C ALA A 357 6.40 4.69 2.36
N ILE A 358 6.00 5.11 3.57
CA ILE A 358 5.21 6.32 3.79
C ILE A 358 5.98 7.57 3.32
N ARG A 359 7.28 7.67 3.59
CA ARG A 359 8.09 8.80 3.11
C ARG A 359 8.19 8.82 1.59
N THR A 360 8.46 7.67 0.96
CA THR A 360 8.58 7.59 -0.51
C THR A 360 7.26 7.84 -1.22
N SER A 361 6.14 7.38 -0.67
CA SER A 361 4.80 7.62 -1.27
C SER A 361 4.47 9.11 -1.33
N LYS A 362 4.79 9.88 -0.28
CA LYS A 362 4.61 11.35 -0.26
C LYS A 362 5.49 12.10 -1.25
N LEU A 363 6.55 11.47 -1.74
CA LEU A 363 7.48 12.05 -2.70
C LEU A 363 7.24 11.53 -4.13
N THR A 364 6.36 10.55 -4.32
CA THR A 364 6.03 10.01 -5.64
C THR A 364 4.86 10.76 -6.24
N PRO A 365 5.01 11.35 -7.45
CA PRO A 365 3.90 11.98 -8.15
C PRO A 365 2.79 10.95 -8.43
N PRO A 366 1.51 11.25 -8.12
CA PRO A 366 0.39 10.33 -8.32
C PRO A 366 0.31 9.77 -9.73
N SER A 367 0.61 10.59 -10.75
CA SER A 367 0.52 10.17 -12.16
C SER A 367 1.49 9.07 -12.57
N LEU A 368 2.50 8.76 -11.74
CA LEU A 368 3.33 7.58 -11.95
C LEU A 368 2.59 6.26 -11.70
N LEU A 369 1.50 6.28 -10.92
CA LEU A 369 0.74 5.10 -10.51
C LEU A 369 -0.69 5.08 -11.05
N ASP A 370 -1.13 6.16 -11.71
CA ASP A 370 -2.49 6.31 -12.23
C ASP A 370 -2.96 5.11 -13.09
N HIS A 371 -2.04 4.50 -13.84
CA HIS A 371 -2.33 3.35 -14.71
C HIS A 371 -2.87 2.15 -13.92
N LEU A 372 -2.49 2.02 -12.65
CA LEU A 372 -2.97 0.94 -11.78
C LEU A 372 -4.43 1.11 -11.39
N TYR A 373 -4.97 2.33 -11.32
CA TYR A 373 -6.40 2.52 -11.09
C TYR A 373 -7.23 1.94 -12.24
N PHE A 374 -6.80 2.18 -13.48
CA PHE A 374 -7.44 1.60 -14.67
C PHE A 374 -7.28 0.08 -14.74
N ALA A 375 -6.06 -0.40 -14.46
CA ALA A 375 -5.76 -1.82 -14.49
C ALA A 375 -6.58 -2.59 -13.43
N ASN A 376 -6.71 -2.05 -12.20
CA ASN A 376 -7.55 -2.64 -11.15
C ASN A 376 -9.06 -2.56 -11.44
N ALA A 377 -9.49 -1.64 -12.32
CA ALA A 377 -10.87 -1.56 -12.79
C ALA A 377 -11.18 -2.57 -13.92
N GLY A 378 -10.19 -3.37 -14.35
CA GLY A 378 -10.36 -4.35 -15.42
C GLY A 378 -10.49 -3.72 -16.82
N VAL A 379 -10.13 -2.44 -16.98
CA VAL A 379 -10.19 -1.74 -18.27
C VAL A 379 -8.98 -2.14 -19.10
N THR A 380 -9.20 -2.71 -20.29
CA THR A 380 -8.12 -3.15 -21.18
C THR A 380 -7.68 -2.03 -22.13
N SER A 381 -6.49 -2.17 -22.73
CA SER A 381 -5.98 -1.23 -23.74
C SER A 381 -6.92 -1.07 -24.95
N LYS A 382 -7.73 -2.09 -25.28
CA LYS A 382 -8.72 -2.05 -26.38
C LYS A 382 -9.94 -1.19 -26.05
N ASP A 383 -10.32 -1.07 -24.78
CA ASP A 383 -11.47 -0.26 -24.34
C ASP A 383 -11.13 1.24 -24.42
N VAL A 384 -9.88 1.60 -24.12
CA VAL A 384 -9.36 2.98 -24.12
C VAL A 384 -9.41 3.64 -25.52
N ASP A 385 -9.23 2.87 -26.59
CA ASP A 385 -9.24 3.41 -27.96
C ASP A 385 -10.67 3.79 -28.44
N SER A 386 -11.72 3.35 -27.75
CA SER A 386 -13.13 3.70 -28.04
C SER A 386 -13.66 4.93 -27.27
N THR A 387 -12.96 5.38 -26.24
CA THR A 387 -13.30 6.60 -25.46
C THR A 387 -12.93 7.90 -26.19
N PRO A 388 -13.73 8.99 -26.08
CA PRO A 388 -13.45 10.29 -26.70
C PRO A 388 -12.09 10.88 -26.30
N ALA A 389 -11.41 11.59 -27.22
CA ALA A 389 -10.05 12.10 -27.03
C ALA A 389 -9.87 13.01 -25.79
N ASP A 390 -10.92 13.74 -25.38
CA ASP A 390 -10.87 14.57 -24.16
C ASP A 390 -10.87 13.76 -22.86
N GLN A 391 -11.31 12.49 -22.89
CA GLN A 391 -11.23 11.54 -21.78
C GLN A 391 -9.96 10.68 -21.84
N ARG A 392 -9.20 10.71 -22.95
CA ARG A 392 -7.90 10.02 -23.12
C ARG A 392 -6.72 10.73 -22.46
N LYS A 393 -6.95 11.86 -21.77
CA LYS A 393 -5.90 12.74 -21.24
C LYS A 393 -5.07 12.10 -20.12
N HIS A 394 -5.53 10.99 -19.54
CA HIS A 394 -4.82 10.29 -18.47
C HIS A 394 -4.77 8.78 -18.72
N VAL A 395 -3.56 8.34 -19.08
CA VAL A 395 -2.95 7.04 -18.77
C VAL A 395 -3.49 5.80 -19.51
N ARG A 396 -2.75 5.42 -20.56
CA ARG A 396 -2.81 4.06 -21.13
C ARG A 396 -2.16 3.06 -20.13
N PRO A 397 -2.64 1.81 -20.05
CA PRO A 397 -1.87 0.72 -19.47
C PRO A 397 -0.45 0.78 -20.05
N LEU A 398 0.54 0.82 -19.18
CA LEU A 398 1.92 1.08 -19.60
C LEU A 398 2.45 -0.08 -20.42
N CYS A 399 1.81 -1.26 -20.38
CA CYS A 399 2.10 -2.51 -21.08
C CYS A 399 3.44 -2.38 -21.79
N LEU A 400 4.51 -2.39 -20.98
CA LEU A 400 5.85 -2.48 -21.50
C LEU A 400 5.79 -3.68 -22.41
N ALA A 401 6.04 -3.49 -23.71
CA ALA A 401 6.13 -4.60 -24.64
C ALA A 401 7.14 -5.55 -24.01
N SER A 402 6.63 -6.62 -23.39
CA SER A 402 7.33 -7.51 -22.48
C SER A 402 8.71 -7.71 -23.06
N SER A 403 9.72 -7.15 -22.39
CA SER A 403 11.10 -6.98 -22.84
C SER A 403 11.44 -7.99 -23.92
N SER A 404 11.10 -7.64 -25.17
CA SER A 404 11.12 -8.65 -26.23
C SER A 404 12.58 -9.03 -26.40
N PRO A 405 12.92 -10.32 -26.57
CA PRO A 405 14.30 -10.73 -26.80
C PRO A 405 14.90 -9.86 -27.91
N GLY A 406 15.94 -9.08 -27.58
CA GLY A 406 16.55 -8.11 -28.50
C GLY A 406 16.22 -6.62 -28.24
N THR A 407 15.42 -6.28 -27.23
CA THR A 407 15.21 -4.87 -26.84
C THR A 407 16.52 -4.25 -26.34
N SER A 408 16.95 -3.16 -26.98
CA SER A 408 18.20 -2.48 -26.63
C SER A 408 18.14 -1.94 -25.20
N ILE A 409 19.28 -1.97 -24.50
CA ILE A 409 19.40 -1.47 -23.12
C ILE A 409 18.96 0.00 -23.00
N LEU A 410 19.16 0.80 -24.05
CA LEU A 410 18.73 2.19 -24.11
C LEU A 410 17.20 2.33 -24.06
N LYS A 411 16.48 1.43 -24.74
CA LYS A 411 15.01 1.43 -24.69
C LYS A 411 14.52 1.03 -23.30
N ARG A 412 15.19 0.07 -22.64
CA ARG A 412 14.86 -0.32 -21.26
C ARG A 412 15.04 0.83 -20.26
N TYR A 413 16.08 1.65 -20.39
CA TYR A 413 16.22 2.84 -19.54
C TYR A 413 15.14 3.90 -19.79
N GLN A 414 14.66 4.05 -21.02
CA GLN A 414 13.51 4.91 -21.29
C GLN A 414 12.25 4.37 -20.62
N GLU A 415 12.07 3.06 -20.61
CA GLU A 415 10.94 2.39 -19.96
C GLU A 415 10.97 2.50 -18.43
N LEU A 416 12.12 2.79 -17.81
CA LEU A 416 12.26 3.03 -16.36
C LEU A 416 11.89 4.44 -15.92
N VAL A 417 11.85 5.41 -16.83
CA VAL A 417 11.55 6.81 -16.48
C VAL A 417 10.05 6.99 -16.28
N GLY A 418 9.67 7.59 -15.16
CA GLY A 418 8.30 7.99 -14.89
C GLY A 418 7.88 9.20 -15.75
N PHE A 419 6.66 9.14 -16.30
CA PHE A 419 6.07 10.25 -17.05
C PHE A 419 4.97 10.90 -16.21
N ILE A 420 5.06 12.21 -15.97
CA ILE A 420 4.10 12.93 -15.15
C ILE A 420 3.13 13.78 -15.97
N ASN A 421 1.89 13.89 -15.48
CA ASN A 421 0.87 14.73 -16.08
C ASN A 421 1.12 16.23 -15.77
N ARG A 422 0.28 17.11 -16.33
CA ARG A 422 0.42 18.57 -16.17
C ARG A 422 0.10 19.06 -14.76
N GLU A 423 -0.80 18.40 -14.04
CA GLU A 423 -1.21 18.77 -12.68
C GLU A 423 -0.06 18.51 -11.71
N ASP A 424 0.52 17.31 -11.76
CA ASP A 424 1.72 16.95 -11.00
C ASP A 424 2.87 17.92 -11.30
N PHE A 425 3.11 18.24 -12.58
CA PHE A 425 4.13 19.22 -12.94
C PHE A 425 3.86 20.60 -12.33
N ARG A 426 2.61 21.08 -12.39
CA ARG A 426 2.22 22.39 -11.83
C ARG A 426 2.46 22.47 -10.33
N GLU A 427 2.22 21.39 -9.58
CA GLU A 427 2.47 21.34 -8.14
C GLU A 427 3.96 21.22 -7.81
N MET A 428 4.73 20.51 -8.64
CA MET A 428 6.14 20.23 -8.38
C MET A 428 7.10 21.31 -8.88
N LYS A 429 6.72 22.14 -9.87
CA LYS A 429 7.65 23.02 -10.59
C LYS A 429 8.49 23.93 -9.67
N GLY A 430 7.90 24.47 -8.60
CA GLY A 430 8.57 25.40 -7.68
C GLY A 430 9.69 24.77 -6.84
N ILE A 431 9.77 23.44 -6.81
CA ILE A 431 10.77 22.66 -6.07
C ILE A 431 11.54 21.70 -7.01
N SER A 432 11.46 21.94 -8.32
CA SER A 432 12.04 21.10 -9.36
C SER A 432 13.17 21.83 -10.11
N ALA A 433 14.19 21.08 -10.52
CA ALA A 433 15.08 21.53 -11.58
C ALA A 433 14.40 21.23 -12.92
N VAL A 434 13.92 22.27 -13.59
CA VAL A 434 13.23 22.15 -14.87
C VAL A 434 14.25 22.15 -16.00
N ILE A 435 14.28 21.07 -16.77
CA ILE A 435 15.12 20.90 -17.95
C ILE A 435 14.24 21.01 -19.18
N ASP A 436 14.33 22.13 -19.88
CA ASP A 436 13.57 22.37 -21.09
C ASP A 436 14.33 21.82 -22.30
N ALA A 437 13.84 20.72 -22.86
CA ALA A 437 14.42 20.03 -24.00
C ALA A 437 13.91 20.51 -25.37
N ARG A 438 13.06 21.56 -25.39
CA ARG A 438 12.59 22.18 -26.63
C ARG A 438 13.73 22.92 -27.34
N SER A 439 13.48 23.31 -28.58
CA SER A 439 14.46 24.07 -29.36
C SER A 439 14.81 25.40 -28.68
N ALA A 440 16.01 25.92 -28.97
CA ALA A 440 16.43 27.21 -28.43
C ALA A 440 15.48 28.35 -28.86
N GLU A 441 14.89 28.26 -30.06
CA GLU A 441 13.91 29.22 -30.57
C GLU A 441 12.62 29.20 -29.75
N GLU A 442 12.09 28.02 -29.42
CA GLU A 442 10.89 27.88 -28.60
C GLU A 442 11.14 28.30 -27.15
N PHE A 443 12.32 28.00 -26.62
CA PHE A 443 12.73 28.45 -25.30
C PHE A 443 12.78 29.98 -25.20
N GLN A 444 13.30 30.65 -26.23
CA GLN A 444 13.35 32.11 -26.30
C GLN A 444 11.98 32.77 -26.45
N LYS A 445 11.01 32.09 -27.08
CA LYS A 445 9.62 32.57 -27.20
C LYS A 445 8.87 32.58 -25.87
N GLY A 446 9.31 31.77 -24.92
CA GLY A 446 8.72 31.68 -23.58
C GLY A 446 9.12 30.38 -22.90
N HIS A 447 9.55 30.48 -21.65
CA HIS A 447 9.99 29.33 -20.87
C HIS A 447 9.61 29.44 -19.39
N VAL A 448 9.66 28.30 -18.71
CA VAL A 448 9.48 28.23 -17.26
C VAL A 448 10.65 28.95 -16.58
N PRO A 449 10.39 29.87 -15.63
CA PRO A 449 11.46 30.56 -14.92
C PRO A 449 12.49 29.60 -14.29
N PHE A 450 13.75 30.00 -14.28
CA PHE A 450 14.89 29.24 -13.75
C PHE A 450 15.20 27.90 -14.45
N SER A 451 14.49 27.56 -15.53
CA SER A 451 14.76 26.35 -16.31
C SER A 451 16.09 26.41 -17.06
N ILE A 452 16.62 25.23 -17.39
CA ILE A 452 17.84 25.03 -18.16
C ILE A 452 17.44 24.50 -19.53
N ASN A 453 17.81 25.20 -20.61
CA ASN A 453 17.56 24.71 -21.96
C ASN A 453 18.63 23.68 -22.37
N LEU A 454 18.16 22.52 -22.79
CA LEU A 454 18.94 21.37 -23.23
C LEU A 454 18.38 20.89 -24.58
N ALA A 455 18.43 21.77 -25.59
CA ALA A 455 17.87 21.52 -26.92
C ALA A 455 18.56 20.36 -27.67
N ASN A 456 19.86 20.13 -27.42
CA ASN A 456 20.66 19.13 -28.13
C ASN A 456 20.65 17.77 -27.41
N PRO A 457 20.70 16.64 -28.13
CA PRO A 457 20.86 15.32 -27.51
C PRO A 457 22.14 15.26 -26.67
N ILE A 458 22.04 14.65 -25.47
CA ILE A 458 23.17 14.47 -24.56
C ILE A 458 23.56 13.00 -24.43
N LYS A 459 24.86 12.75 -24.26
CA LYS A 459 25.41 11.41 -23.96
C LYS A 459 25.71 11.20 -22.47
N SER A 460 25.86 12.29 -21.73
CA SER A 460 26.17 12.30 -20.30
C SER A 460 25.51 13.50 -19.63
N VAL A 461 25.30 13.41 -18.32
CA VAL A 461 24.63 14.46 -17.55
C VAL A 461 25.54 15.70 -17.44
N PRO A 462 25.11 16.86 -17.95
CA PRO A 462 25.91 18.08 -17.82
C PRO A 462 26.05 18.53 -16.36
N MET A 463 27.18 19.15 -16.03
CA MET A 463 27.48 19.59 -14.66
C MET A 463 26.43 20.58 -14.12
N ALA A 464 25.92 21.47 -14.97
CA ALA A 464 24.85 22.40 -14.60
C ALA A 464 23.57 21.67 -14.14
N VAL A 465 23.22 20.56 -14.79
CA VAL A 465 22.07 19.73 -14.41
C VAL A 465 22.33 19.02 -13.09
N LYS A 466 23.54 18.49 -12.86
CA LYS A 466 23.90 17.88 -11.57
C LYS A 466 23.79 18.87 -10.42
N ILE A 467 24.29 20.09 -10.62
CA ILE A 467 24.22 21.17 -9.62
C ILE A 467 22.76 21.54 -9.35
N ALA A 468 21.94 21.71 -10.39
CA ALA A 468 20.52 22.02 -10.23
C ALA A 468 19.80 20.91 -9.47
N ALA A 469 19.98 19.65 -9.88
CA ALA A 469 19.38 18.48 -9.23
C ALA A 469 19.79 18.35 -7.75
N SER A 470 21.03 18.70 -7.39
CA SER A 470 21.49 18.66 -5.99
C SER A 470 20.82 19.71 -5.09
N ARG A 471 20.20 20.73 -5.67
CA ARG A 471 19.55 21.85 -4.96
C ARG A 471 18.03 21.77 -4.96
N THR A 472 17.44 20.83 -5.69
CA THR A 472 16.00 20.69 -5.86
C THR A 472 15.53 19.33 -5.36
N LYS A 473 14.21 19.20 -5.15
CA LYS A 473 13.61 17.92 -4.77
C LYS A 473 13.40 17.02 -5.98
N PHE A 474 13.08 17.59 -7.13
CA PHE A 474 12.78 16.83 -8.35
C PHE A 474 13.59 17.35 -9.54
N VAL A 475 13.62 16.56 -10.60
CA VAL A 475 14.13 16.96 -11.91
C VAL A 475 13.05 16.63 -12.93
N VAL A 476 12.56 17.64 -13.65
CA VAL A 476 11.50 17.45 -14.65
C VAL A 476 12.05 17.83 -16.01
N VAL A 477 12.02 16.88 -16.95
CA VAL A 477 12.37 17.11 -18.35
C VAL A 477 11.10 17.42 -19.14
N LEU A 478 11.06 18.61 -19.73
CA LEU A 478 9.96 19.09 -20.54
C LEU A 478 10.33 19.04 -22.02
N ALA A 479 9.45 18.53 -22.88
CA ALA A 479 9.63 18.60 -24.33
C ALA A 479 8.28 18.73 -25.05
N ASN A 480 8.31 19.02 -26.35
CA ASN A 480 7.11 19.08 -27.19
C ASN A 480 6.48 17.70 -27.44
N ASP A 481 7.28 16.63 -27.33
CA ASP A 481 6.85 15.27 -27.56
C ASP A 481 7.43 14.30 -26.52
N ARG A 482 6.68 13.23 -26.26
CA ARG A 482 7.04 12.24 -25.24
C ARG A 482 8.36 11.53 -25.57
N PRO A 483 8.62 11.01 -26.79
CA PRO A 483 9.90 10.40 -27.12
C PRO A 483 11.12 11.27 -26.77
N ARG A 484 11.08 12.56 -27.09
CA ARG A 484 12.16 13.50 -26.78
C ARG A 484 12.37 13.68 -25.28
N ALA A 485 11.30 13.90 -24.52
CA ALA A 485 11.37 14.04 -23.07
C ALA A 485 11.95 12.79 -22.40
N MET A 486 11.46 11.61 -22.80
CA MET A 486 11.89 10.31 -22.28
C MET A 486 13.35 10.01 -22.62
N GLN A 487 13.81 10.40 -23.82
CA GLN A 487 15.20 10.21 -24.24
C GLN A 487 16.18 10.98 -23.34
N ILE A 488 15.90 12.25 -23.02
CA ILE A 488 16.78 13.05 -22.17
C ILE A 488 16.68 12.59 -20.72
N ALA A 489 15.46 12.37 -20.23
CA ALA A 489 15.24 11.91 -18.86
C ALA A 489 15.92 10.56 -18.59
N SER A 490 15.97 9.64 -19.56
CA SER A 490 16.67 8.36 -19.38
C SER A 490 18.18 8.51 -19.27
N VAL A 491 18.77 9.51 -19.94
CA VAL A 491 20.20 9.85 -19.77
C VAL A 491 20.46 10.41 -18.37
N LEU A 492 19.56 11.22 -17.83
CA LEU A 492 19.65 11.76 -16.47
C LEU A 492 19.52 10.66 -15.42
N MET A 493 18.51 9.79 -15.55
CA MET A 493 18.29 8.65 -14.68
C MET A 493 19.47 7.68 -14.72
N LYS A 494 19.97 7.32 -15.91
CA LYS A 494 21.20 6.52 -16.08
C LYS A 494 22.41 7.18 -15.43
N GLY A 495 22.47 8.51 -15.48
CA GLY A 495 23.46 9.32 -14.76
C GLY A 495 23.25 9.41 -13.25
N LYS A 496 22.39 8.57 -12.68
CA LYS A 496 22.07 8.44 -11.25
C LYS A 496 21.45 9.70 -10.66
N ILE A 497 20.68 10.44 -11.46
CA ILE A 497 19.93 11.61 -10.96
C ILE A 497 18.58 11.13 -10.41
N PRO A 498 18.37 11.14 -9.08
CA PRO A 498 17.13 10.65 -8.48
C PRO A 498 15.98 11.60 -8.79
N ARG A 499 14.77 11.06 -8.71
CA ARG A 499 13.51 11.81 -8.85
C ARG A 499 13.41 12.57 -10.18
N THR A 500 13.95 11.94 -11.22
CA THR A 500 13.87 12.40 -12.61
C THR A 500 12.56 11.92 -13.23
N THR A 501 11.78 12.85 -13.79
CA THR A 501 10.57 12.56 -14.57
C THR A 501 10.57 13.28 -15.91
N ALA A 502 9.74 12.79 -16.82
CA ALA A 502 9.47 13.43 -18.09
C ALA A 502 8.04 13.97 -18.13
N SER A 503 7.82 15.07 -18.84
CA SER A 503 6.49 15.56 -19.17
C SER A 503 6.49 16.22 -20.55
N VAL A 504 5.30 16.34 -21.14
CA VAL A 504 5.09 17.04 -22.41
C VAL A 504 4.46 18.39 -22.13
N ILE A 505 5.00 19.42 -22.77
CA ILE A 505 4.51 20.79 -22.67
C ILE A 505 4.53 21.45 -24.04
N SER A 506 3.43 22.10 -24.43
CA SER A 506 3.36 23.00 -25.58
C SER A 506 3.62 24.44 -25.15
N SER A 507 3.89 25.34 -26.10
CA SER A 507 4.00 26.78 -25.79
C SER A 507 2.71 27.35 -25.16
N GLU A 508 1.55 26.92 -25.65
CA GLU A 508 0.23 27.29 -25.09
C GLU A 508 0.07 26.80 -23.64
N ASP A 509 0.65 25.64 -23.31
CA ASP A 509 0.61 25.11 -21.95
C ASP A 509 1.47 25.93 -20.99
N ILE A 510 2.61 26.45 -21.45
CA ILE A 510 3.45 27.30 -20.61
C ILE A 510 2.72 28.60 -20.30
N GLU A 511 2.06 29.20 -21.30
CA GLU A 511 1.18 30.36 -21.12
C GLU A 511 0.00 30.08 -20.16
N ALA A 512 -0.57 28.87 -20.17
CA ALA A 512 -1.69 28.49 -19.30
C ALA A 512 -1.27 28.02 -17.89
N VAL A 513 -0.04 27.54 -17.71
CA VAL A 513 0.49 27.01 -16.43
C VAL A 513 1.20 28.08 -15.60
N GLU A 514 1.63 29.18 -16.21
CA GLU A 514 2.31 30.30 -15.57
C GLU A 514 1.48 31.58 -15.60
N THR A 515 1.46 32.32 -14.49
CA THR A 515 1.09 33.75 -14.49
C THR A 515 2.29 34.65 -14.83
N PHE A 516 3.51 34.08 -14.83
CA PHE A 516 4.77 34.78 -15.07
C PHE A 516 5.69 33.93 -15.96
N LEU A 517 5.70 34.23 -17.27
CA LEU A 517 6.70 33.71 -18.21
C LEU A 517 8.03 34.48 -18.06
N CYS A 518 9.17 33.80 -18.25
CA CYS A 518 10.43 34.53 -18.49
C CYS A 518 10.65 34.68 -19.98
N ASP A 519 10.76 35.92 -20.43
CA ASP A 519 11.21 36.27 -21.78
C ASP A 519 12.65 36.84 -21.74
N CYS A 520 13.34 36.59 -20.62
CA CYS A 520 14.70 37.00 -20.40
C CYS A 520 15.64 36.37 -21.45
N ASN A 521 16.55 37.17 -22.01
CA ASN A 521 17.55 36.64 -22.93
C ASN A 521 18.51 35.71 -22.16
N PRO A 522 18.51 34.39 -22.41
CA PRO A 522 19.24 33.43 -21.59
C PRO A 522 20.75 33.62 -21.72
N SER A 523 21.51 33.42 -20.63
CA SER A 523 22.98 33.43 -20.73
C SER A 523 23.48 32.07 -21.25
N HIS A 524 24.36 32.10 -22.25
CA HIS A 524 25.08 30.90 -22.68
C HIS A 524 26.25 30.63 -21.74
N SER A 525 26.23 29.47 -21.10
CA SER A 525 27.39 28.96 -20.36
C SER A 525 28.50 28.52 -21.33
N THR A 526 29.74 28.47 -20.85
CA THR A 526 30.89 27.88 -21.57
C THR A 526 30.67 26.42 -21.99
N SER A 527 29.65 25.76 -21.43
CA SER A 527 29.21 24.41 -21.80
C SER A 527 28.15 24.35 -22.93
N GLY A 528 27.76 25.47 -23.52
CA GLY A 528 26.74 25.54 -24.59
C GLY A 528 25.30 25.40 -24.11
N LEU A 529 25.06 25.33 -22.80
CA LEU A 529 23.72 25.34 -22.20
C LEU A 529 23.26 26.78 -21.97
N ALA A 530 21.99 27.06 -22.28
CA ALA A 530 21.36 28.35 -22.02
C ALA A 530 20.59 28.29 -20.69
N ARG A 531 20.74 29.31 -19.83
CA ARG A 531 20.09 29.38 -18.51
C ARG A 531 19.29 30.66 -18.36
N CYS A 532 18.09 30.53 -17.80
CA CYS A 532 17.25 31.65 -17.40
C CYS A 532 17.98 32.54 -16.37
N ASN A 533 17.98 33.86 -16.60
CA ASN A 533 18.76 34.84 -15.82
C ASN A 533 17.94 35.63 -14.78
N ASN A 534 16.62 35.41 -14.68
CA ASN A 534 15.84 36.08 -13.64
C ASN A 534 16.32 35.62 -12.26
N ILE A 535 16.63 36.57 -11.37
CA ILE A 535 16.91 36.36 -9.95
C ILE A 535 15.66 36.73 -9.17
#